data_AF-A0A1F6NVX2-F1
#
_entry.id   AF-A0A1F6NVX2-F1
#
_cell.length_a   1.000
_cell.length_b   1.000
_cell.length_c   1.000
_cell.angle_alpha   90.00
_cell.angle_beta   90.00
_cell.angle_gamma   90.00
#
_symmetry.space_group_name_H-M   'P 1'
#
loop_
_entity.id
_entity.type
_entity.pdbx_description
1 polymer ?
#
loop_
_entity_poly.entity_id
_entity_poly.type
_entity_poly.pdbx_seq_one_letter_code
_entity_poly.pdbx_strand_id
1 'polypeptide(L)'
;MKKKITNNQVIVYQAKTGAIELRGDFRKETLWANLDQIAHVFGRDKSVVSRHIHNIFAENELKRHSVVAFFATTATDGKIYQVEYFNLDLILSVGYRVNSKNATLFRQWATKTLREHITNGFTINRAQIKNNYTEFMKVVDNLKILLPAGKIIDNKEILELISAFSATWLSLDAYDKDKLISSGTTKRAIALTAEQLSQALQNFKIALIKKGEATELFGSERQTGNVAGIVGNVMQSFGGKMLYPTIEEKAANLLYFLVKNHPFTDGNKRSGAYAFVWFLKKAGLLNLSVVNPSTLTALTILVAESDPKNREKMTRLILQLLKK
;
A
#
# COMPACT_ATOMS: atom_id res chain seq x y z
N MET A 1 -28.05 7.31 -30.77
CA MET A 1 -26.57 7.37 -30.81
C MET A 1 -26.06 8.16 -29.62
N LYS A 2 -25.36 7.54 -28.67
CA LYS A 2 -24.84 8.22 -27.47
C LYS A 2 -23.68 9.14 -27.85
N LYS A 3 -23.87 10.46 -27.69
CA LYS A 3 -22.81 11.47 -27.82
C LYS A 3 -21.75 11.21 -26.74
N LYS A 4 -20.57 10.75 -27.16
CA LYS A 4 -19.40 10.59 -26.30
C LYS A 4 -18.87 12.00 -26.00
N ILE A 5 -19.00 12.44 -24.75
CA ILE A 5 -18.39 13.69 -24.28
C ILE A 5 -16.88 13.46 -24.22
N THR A 6 -16.14 13.90 -25.23
CA THR A 6 -14.67 13.99 -25.16
C THR A 6 -14.31 15.26 -24.41
N ASN A 7 -14.07 15.12 -23.11
CA ASN A 7 -13.51 16.17 -22.26
C ASN A 7 -12.04 16.43 -22.68
N ASN A 8 -11.82 17.25 -23.70
CA ASN A 8 -10.49 17.80 -23.99
C ASN A 8 -10.20 18.89 -22.95
N GLN A 9 -9.67 18.49 -21.80
CA GLN A 9 -9.31 19.42 -20.74
C GLN A 9 -8.00 20.12 -21.11
N VAL A 10 -8.12 21.39 -21.51
CA VAL A 10 -6.99 22.29 -21.74
C VAL A 10 -6.40 22.68 -20.39
N ILE A 11 -5.08 22.54 -20.25
CA ILE A 11 -4.31 22.98 -19.09
C ILE A 11 -3.65 24.30 -19.45
N VAL A 12 -4.06 25.39 -18.79
CA VAL A 12 -3.44 26.70 -18.98
C VAL A 12 -2.23 26.82 -18.06
N TYR A 13 -1.03 26.95 -18.64
CA TYR A 13 0.20 27.22 -17.93
C TYR A 13 0.54 28.71 -17.97
N GLN A 14 0.56 29.39 -16.82
CA GLN A 14 0.98 30.79 -16.75
C GLN A 14 2.49 30.89 -16.49
N ALA A 15 3.24 31.34 -17.49
CA ALA A 15 4.61 31.83 -17.30
C ALA A 15 4.58 33.35 -17.00
N LYS A 16 5.66 33.88 -16.41
CA LYS A 16 5.79 35.34 -16.19
C LYS A 16 5.74 36.16 -17.49
N THR A 17 5.96 35.52 -18.63
CA THR A 17 5.95 36.12 -19.98
C THR A 17 4.61 35.95 -20.71
N GLY A 18 3.61 35.31 -20.10
CA GLY A 18 2.30 35.07 -20.70
C GLY A 18 1.73 33.68 -20.38
N ALA A 19 0.43 33.50 -20.65
CA ALA A 19 -0.23 32.20 -20.53
C ALA A 19 0.00 31.34 -21.80
N ILE A 20 0.30 30.07 -21.60
CA ILE A 20 0.48 29.06 -22.64
C ILE A 20 -0.57 27.98 -22.40
N GLU A 21 -1.44 27.74 -23.38
CA GLU A 21 -2.41 26.65 -23.29
C GLU A 21 -1.80 25.34 -23.79
N LEU A 22 -1.75 24.35 -22.90
CA LEU A 22 -1.26 23.00 -23.20
C LEU A 22 -2.44 22.02 -23.17
N ARG A 23 -2.37 20.98 -24.00
CA ARG A 23 -3.44 19.96 -24.02
C ARG A 23 -3.13 18.89 -22.98
N GLY A 24 -4.02 18.68 -22.01
CA GLY A 24 -3.90 17.61 -21.03
C GLY A 24 -4.50 16.30 -21.53
N ASP A 25 -3.83 15.18 -21.26
CA ASP A 25 -4.39 13.83 -21.36
C ASP A 25 -4.22 13.10 -20.03
N PHE A 26 -5.19 13.28 -19.15
CA PHE A 26 -5.20 12.68 -17.81
C PHE A 26 -5.37 11.16 -17.82
N ARG A 27 -5.86 10.55 -18.91
CA ARG A 27 -5.94 9.09 -19.02
C ARG A 27 -4.56 8.46 -19.21
N LYS A 28 -3.66 9.20 -19.86
CA LYS A 28 -2.26 8.80 -20.06
C LYS A 28 -1.30 9.56 -19.15
N GLU A 29 -1.83 10.27 -18.15
CA GLU A 29 -1.06 11.06 -17.18
C GLU A 29 -0.02 11.99 -17.84
N THR A 30 -0.34 12.54 -19.01
CA THR A 30 0.60 13.35 -19.81
C THR A 30 -0.03 14.68 -20.23
N LEU A 31 0.84 15.60 -20.68
CA LEU A 31 0.47 16.78 -21.43
C LEU A 31 1.09 16.74 -22.82
N TRP A 32 0.50 17.45 -23.76
CA TRP A 32 0.93 17.54 -25.15
C TRP A 32 1.27 18.98 -25.50
N ALA A 33 2.46 19.19 -26.06
CA ALA A 33 2.92 20.47 -26.57
C ALA A 33 3.51 20.32 -27.98
N ASN A 34 3.21 21.27 -28.87
CA ASN A 34 3.87 21.34 -30.17
C ASN A 34 5.25 22.01 -30.04
N LEU A 35 6.04 21.98 -31.13
CA LEU A 35 7.39 22.54 -31.16
C LEU A 35 7.45 24.01 -30.71
N ASP A 36 6.46 24.80 -31.12
CA ASP A 36 6.37 26.24 -30.84
C ASP A 36 6.13 26.51 -29.36
N GLN A 37 5.24 25.74 -28.75
CA GLN A 37 4.95 25.82 -27.32
C GLN A 37 6.18 25.44 -26.49
N ILE A 38 6.90 24.37 -26.87
CA ILE A 38 8.13 23.95 -26.17
C ILE A 38 9.21 25.02 -26.28
N ALA A 39 9.40 25.58 -27.48
CA ALA A 39 10.31 26.69 -27.75
C ALA A 39 9.99 27.91 -26.86
N HIS A 40 8.71 28.28 -26.77
CA HIS A 40 8.27 29.40 -25.94
C HIS A 40 8.47 29.13 -24.44
N VAL A 41 8.09 27.95 -23.94
CA VAL A 41 8.27 27.55 -22.53
C VAL A 41 9.74 27.66 -22.12
N PHE A 42 10.65 27.12 -22.93
CA PHE A 42 12.07 27.11 -22.61
C PHE A 42 12.82 28.37 -23.07
N GLY A 43 12.14 29.33 -23.68
CA GLY A 43 12.73 30.61 -24.14
C GLY A 43 13.87 30.39 -25.13
N ARG A 44 13.67 29.51 -26.12
CA ARG A 44 14.64 29.19 -27.17
C ARG A 44 13.99 29.10 -28.53
N ASP A 45 14.80 29.25 -29.57
CA ASP A 45 14.31 29.14 -30.94
C ASP A 45 13.84 27.71 -31.27
N LYS A 46 12.84 27.62 -32.15
CA LYS A 46 12.30 26.34 -32.64
C LYS A 46 13.38 25.44 -33.21
N SER A 47 14.38 26.00 -33.88
CA SER A 47 15.50 25.26 -34.47
C SER A 47 16.37 24.56 -33.40
N VAL A 48 16.56 25.20 -32.25
CA VAL A 48 17.32 24.63 -31.12
C VAL A 48 16.54 23.49 -30.49
N VAL A 49 15.25 23.68 -30.24
CA VAL A 49 14.39 22.62 -29.69
C VAL A 49 14.29 21.44 -30.66
N SER A 50 14.09 21.72 -31.95
CA SER A 50 14.02 20.68 -33.00
C SER A 50 15.32 19.86 -33.06
N ARG A 51 16.49 20.50 -32.92
CA ARG A 51 17.78 19.82 -32.84
C ARG A 51 17.86 18.88 -31.63
N HIS A 52 17.41 19.32 -30.46
CA HIS A 52 17.39 18.45 -29.27
C HIS A 52 16.44 17.27 -29.44
N ILE A 53 15.25 17.47 -30.02
CA ILE A 53 14.30 16.39 -30.32
C ILE A 53 14.92 15.38 -31.29
N HIS A 54 15.58 15.85 -32.35
CA HIS A 54 16.28 14.98 -33.29
C HIS A 54 17.35 14.14 -32.58
N ASN A 55 18.19 14.75 -31.75
CA ASN A 55 19.23 14.04 -31.00
C ASN A 55 18.64 13.01 -30.03
N ILE A 56 17.55 13.33 -29.32
CA ILE A 56 16.84 12.40 -28.43
C ILE A 56 16.44 11.11 -29.17
N PHE A 57 15.95 11.25 -30.40
CA PHE A 57 15.57 10.10 -31.22
C PHE A 57 16.80 9.38 -31.80
N ALA A 58 17.82 10.11 -32.24
CA ALA A 58 19.06 9.53 -32.77
C ALA A 58 19.83 8.73 -31.71
N GLU A 59 19.82 9.19 -30.46
CA GLU A 59 20.41 8.54 -29.29
C GLU A 59 19.55 7.37 -28.77
N ASN A 60 18.38 7.13 -29.36
CA ASN A 60 17.39 6.15 -28.89
C ASN A 60 16.98 6.34 -27.41
N GLU A 61 17.05 7.56 -26.87
CA GLU A 61 16.57 7.83 -25.51
C GLU A 61 15.06 7.63 -25.42
N LEU A 62 14.32 8.06 -26.45
CA LEU A 62 12.88 7.90 -26.55
C LEU A 62 12.47 7.30 -27.90
N LYS A 63 11.43 6.46 -27.89
CA LYS A 63 10.86 5.89 -29.12
C LYS A 63 9.86 6.87 -29.71
N ARG A 64 10.06 7.31 -30.96
CA ARG A 64 9.22 8.34 -31.59
C ARG A 64 7.72 8.04 -31.53
N HIS A 65 7.31 6.80 -31.79
CA HIS A 65 5.89 6.42 -31.81
C HIS A 65 5.22 6.43 -30.42
N SER A 66 5.98 6.45 -29.32
CA SER A 66 5.41 6.49 -27.97
C SER A 66 5.23 7.92 -27.45
N VAL A 67 5.99 8.88 -27.98
CA VAL A 67 6.05 10.27 -27.48
C VAL A 67 5.55 11.32 -28.47
N VAL A 68 5.24 10.95 -29.70
CA VAL A 68 4.74 11.85 -30.76
C VAL A 68 3.31 11.47 -31.14
N ALA A 69 2.44 12.48 -31.25
CA ALA A 69 1.11 12.35 -31.83
C ALA A 69 0.84 13.47 -32.84
N PHE A 70 0.03 13.18 -33.85
CA PHE A 70 -0.39 14.17 -34.85
C PHE A 70 -1.80 14.67 -34.53
N PHE A 71 -1.96 15.99 -34.53
CA PHE A 71 -3.25 16.63 -34.35
C PHE A 71 -3.56 17.54 -35.54
N ALA A 72 -4.78 17.42 -36.04
CA ALA A 72 -5.31 18.33 -37.04
C ALA A 72 -5.45 19.75 -36.45
N THR A 73 -4.82 20.72 -37.10
CA THR A 73 -4.92 22.15 -36.77
C THR A 73 -5.36 22.89 -38.02
N THR A 74 -6.46 23.63 -37.93
CA THR A 74 -6.90 24.52 -39.01
C THR A 74 -6.13 25.83 -38.93
N ALA A 75 -5.37 26.15 -39.97
CA ALA A 75 -4.67 27.43 -40.05
C ALA A 75 -5.61 28.55 -40.52
N THR A 76 -5.14 29.79 -40.47
CA THR A 76 -5.89 30.99 -40.86
C THR A 76 -6.28 31.02 -42.34
N ASP A 77 -5.61 30.20 -43.17
CA ASP A 77 -5.92 29.98 -44.59
C ASP A 77 -7.04 28.95 -44.83
N GLY A 78 -7.66 28.43 -43.76
CA GLY A 78 -8.73 27.42 -43.80
C GLY A 78 -8.24 26.00 -44.08
N LYS A 79 -6.94 25.79 -44.29
CA LYS A 79 -6.37 24.46 -44.53
C LYS A 79 -6.09 23.75 -43.22
N ILE A 80 -6.29 22.43 -43.24
CA ILE A 80 -6.04 21.56 -42.09
C ILE A 80 -4.66 20.95 -42.24
N TYR A 81 -3.77 21.24 -41.29
CA TYR A 81 -2.43 20.68 -41.21
C TYR A 81 -2.35 19.65 -40.08
N GLN A 82 -1.62 18.57 -40.31
CA GLN A 82 -1.24 17.63 -39.25
C GLN A 82 0.00 18.18 -38.55
N VAL A 83 -0.18 18.60 -37.30
CA VAL A 83 0.91 19.18 -36.49
C VAL A 83 1.38 18.13 -35.49
N GLU A 84 2.70 18.00 -35.36
CA GLU A 84 3.32 17.15 -34.35
C GLU A 84 3.19 17.76 -32.96
N TYR A 85 2.74 16.93 -32.03
CA TYR A 85 2.72 17.22 -30.61
C TYR A 85 3.52 16.16 -29.87
N PHE A 86 4.16 16.61 -28.82
CA PHE A 86 5.09 15.85 -28.03
C PHE A 86 4.58 15.70 -26.60
N ASN A 87 4.70 14.49 -26.05
CA ASN A 87 4.21 14.17 -24.71
C ASN A 87 5.14 14.75 -23.62
N LEU A 88 4.78 14.53 -22.35
CA LEU A 88 5.54 15.01 -21.21
C LEU A 88 6.98 14.49 -21.22
N ASP A 89 7.23 13.22 -21.53
CA ASP A 89 8.57 12.63 -21.52
C ASP A 89 9.53 13.38 -22.44
N LEU A 90 9.11 13.66 -23.68
CA LEU A 90 9.95 14.42 -24.60
C LEU A 90 10.19 15.85 -24.10
N ILE A 91 9.18 16.49 -23.53
CA ILE A 91 9.29 17.85 -22.98
C ILE A 91 10.29 17.87 -21.81
N LEU A 92 10.25 16.87 -20.93
CA LEU A 92 11.23 16.69 -19.87
C LEU A 92 12.63 16.56 -20.46
N SER A 93 12.84 15.61 -21.39
CA SER A 93 14.12 15.36 -22.06
C SER A 93 14.72 16.60 -22.74
N VAL A 94 13.89 17.41 -23.39
CA VAL A 94 14.29 18.69 -23.97
C VAL A 94 14.66 19.68 -22.86
N GLY A 95 13.83 19.81 -21.81
CA GLY A 95 14.09 20.73 -20.69
C GLY A 95 15.40 20.45 -19.95
N TYR A 96 15.86 19.20 -19.92
CA TYR A 96 17.17 18.85 -19.36
C TYR A 96 18.35 19.21 -20.28
N ARG A 97 18.15 19.25 -21.60
CA ARG A 97 19.18 19.55 -22.61
C ARG A 97 19.30 21.03 -22.96
N VAL A 98 18.19 21.77 -22.88
CA VAL A 98 18.17 23.19 -23.24
C VAL A 98 18.99 24.00 -22.23
N ASN A 99 19.93 24.78 -22.74
CA ASN A 99 20.62 25.79 -21.95
C ASN A 99 19.79 27.08 -21.98
N SER A 100 18.99 27.41 -20.97
CA SER A 100 18.32 28.72 -20.85
C SER A 100 17.96 29.00 -19.38
N LYS A 101 17.64 30.26 -19.05
CA LYS A 101 17.17 30.61 -17.69
C LYS A 101 15.90 29.82 -17.33
N ASN A 102 14.95 29.70 -18.27
CA ASN A 102 13.71 28.95 -18.06
C ASN A 102 13.99 27.46 -17.87
N ALA A 103 14.89 26.87 -18.66
CA ALA A 103 15.28 25.46 -18.50
C ALA A 103 15.99 25.20 -17.16
N THR A 104 16.81 26.14 -16.68
CA THR A 104 17.41 26.06 -15.34
C THR A 104 16.36 26.10 -14.23
N LEU A 105 15.39 27.03 -14.31
CA LEU A 105 14.27 27.09 -13.36
C LEU A 105 13.42 25.81 -13.39
N PHE A 106 13.16 25.29 -14.59
CA PHE A 106 12.46 24.03 -14.80
C PHE A 106 13.20 22.86 -14.13
N ARG A 107 14.52 22.73 -14.33
CA ARG A 107 15.33 21.67 -13.69
C ARG A 107 15.34 21.79 -12.16
N GLN A 108 15.43 23.01 -11.63
CA GLN A 108 15.35 23.27 -10.19
C GLN A 108 13.99 22.85 -9.62
N TRP A 109 12.90 23.21 -10.31
CA TRP A 109 11.55 22.80 -9.95
C TRP A 109 11.37 21.28 -10.01
N ALA A 110 11.74 20.64 -11.12
CA ALA A 110 11.63 19.19 -11.30
C ALA A 110 12.41 18.43 -10.23
N THR A 111 13.65 18.85 -9.95
CA THR A 111 14.50 18.26 -8.91
C THR A 111 13.88 18.43 -7.51
N LYS A 112 13.33 19.61 -7.22
CA LYS A 112 12.65 19.86 -5.94
C LYS A 112 11.41 18.97 -5.79
N THR A 113 10.57 18.90 -6.83
CA THR A 113 9.37 18.06 -6.84
C THR A 113 9.70 16.58 -6.66
N LEU A 114 10.69 16.08 -7.39
CA LEU A 114 11.15 14.70 -7.26
C LEU A 114 11.70 14.44 -5.85
N ARG A 115 12.49 15.36 -5.30
CA ARG A 115 13.00 15.25 -3.93
C ARG A 115 11.88 15.19 -2.91
N GLU A 116 10.90 16.10 -2.98
CA GLU A 116 9.73 16.09 -2.10
C GLU A 116 8.96 14.77 -2.19
N HIS A 117 8.76 14.24 -3.42
CA HIS A 117 8.09 12.96 -3.63
C HIS A 117 8.84 11.80 -2.96
N ILE A 118 10.16 11.74 -3.16
CA ILE A 118 10.99 10.67 -2.61
C ILE A 118 11.10 10.77 -1.09
N THR A 119 11.28 11.97 -0.53
CA THR A 119 11.48 12.13 0.92
C THR A 119 10.19 12.04 1.71
N ASN A 120 9.08 12.56 1.18
CA ASN A 120 7.81 12.67 1.91
C ASN A 120 6.80 11.59 1.49
N GLY A 121 7.05 10.85 0.40
CA GLY A 121 6.12 9.88 -0.19
C GLY A 121 4.98 10.51 -1.00
N PHE A 122 4.93 11.85 -1.10
CA PHE A 122 3.92 12.58 -1.87
C PHE A 122 4.41 13.98 -2.27
N THR A 123 3.78 14.58 -3.28
CA THR A 123 4.05 15.96 -3.71
C THR A 123 2.76 16.77 -3.64
N ILE A 124 2.82 17.99 -3.12
CA ILE A 124 1.66 18.89 -3.02
C ILE A 124 1.83 20.10 -3.94
N ASN A 125 0.94 20.25 -4.91
CA ASN A 125 0.82 21.50 -5.67
C ASN A 125 -0.07 22.50 -4.93
N ARG A 126 0.52 23.26 -3.99
CA ARG A 126 -0.20 24.22 -3.13
C ARG A 126 -0.92 25.32 -3.92
N ALA A 127 -0.32 25.79 -5.02
CA ALA A 127 -0.93 26.82 -5.86
C ALA A 127 -2.20 26.29 -6.53
N GLN A 128 -2.17 25.06 -7.05
CA GLN A 128 -3.35 24.45 -7.67
C GLN A 128 -4.45 24.18 -6.65
N ILE A 129 -4.11 23.73 -5.44
CA ILE A 129 -5.08 23.56 -4.35
C ILE A 129 -5.72 24.90 -3.99
N LYS A 130 -4.93 25.98 -3.90
CA LYS A 130 -5.47 27.32 -3.64
C LYS A 130 -6.43 27.78 -4.74
N ASN A 131 -6.07 27.54 -6.01
CA ASN A 131 -6.90 27.94 -7.15
C ASN A 131 -8.18 27.10 -7.29
N ASN A 132 -8.14 25.83 -6.87
CA ASN A 132 -9.26 24.91 -6.93
C ASN A 132 -9.79 24.55 -5.53
N TYR A 133 -9.68 25.47 -4.58
CA TYR A 133 -9.91 25.18 -3.16
C TYR A 133 -11.29 24.60 -2.89
N THR A 134 -12.33 25.14 -3.52
CA THR A 134 -13.71 24.64 -3.37
C THR A 134 -13.86 23.19 -3.85
N GLU A 135 -13.25 22.83 -4.97
CA GLU A 135 -13.32 21.47 -5.51
C GLU A 135 -12.48 20.50 -4.68
N PHE A 136 -11.32 20.95 -4.20
CA PHE A 136 -10.52 20.22 -3.24
C PHE A 136 -11.31 19.94 -1.96
N MET A 137 -12.02 20.94 -1.42
CA MET A 137 -12.85 20.77 -0.23
C MET A 137 -14.04 19.84 -0.46
N LYS A 138 -14.65 19.80 -1.66
CA LYS A 138 -15.67 18.79 -1.99
C LYS A 138 -15.11 17.37 -1.96
N VAL A 139 -13.88 17.17 -2.45
CA VAL A 139 -13.21 15.86 -2.35
C VAL A 139 -13.01 15.48 -0.88
N VAL A 140 -12.57 16.43 -0.06
CA VAL A 140 -12.46 16.23 1.40
C VAL A 140 -13.82 15.91 2.02
N ASP A 141 -14.88 16.63 1.66
CA ASP A 141 -16.24 16.40 2.16
C ASP A 141 -16.82 15.06 1.70
N ASN A 142 -16.53 14.61 0.47
CA ASN A 142 -16.90 13.27 0.01
C ASN A 142 -16.20 12.17 0.82
N LEU A 143 -14.93 12.38 1.20
CA LEU A 143 -14.25 11.47 2.11
C LEU A 143 -14.90 11.44 3.51
N LYS A 144 -15.54 12.52 3.95
CA LYS A 144 -16.32 12.53 5.21
C LYS A 144 -17.53 11.60 5.17
N ILE A 145 -18.10 11.31 3.99
CA ILE A 145 -19.27 10.42 3.85
C ILE A 145 -18.90 8.96 4.15
N LEU A 146 -17.63 8.58 3.98
CA LEU A 146 -17.14 7.24 4.31
C LEU A 146 -16.98 7.01 5.82
N LEU A 147 -17.21 8.04 6.65
CA LEU A 147 -17.19 7.96 8.10
C LEU A 147 -18.59 7.59 8.63
N PRO A 148 -18.69 6.85 9.77
CA PRO A 148 -19.96 6.45 10.33
C PRO A 148 -20.87 7.66 10.58
N ALA A 149 -22.07 7.62 9.99
CA ALA A 149 -23.02 8.72 10.02
C ALA A 149 -23.54 8.98 11.44
N GLY A 150 -23.55 10.25 11.90
CA GLY A 150 -24.35 10.66 13.06
C GLY A 150 -23.78 11.70 14.02
N LYS A 151 -22.57 12.25 13.82
CA LYS A 151 -22.07 13.36 14.65
C LYS A 151 -21.51 14.51 13.82
N ILE A 152 -21.82 15.74 14.22
CA ILE A 152 -21.11 16.95 13.79
C ILE A 152 -19.74 16.86 14.47
N ILE A 153 -18.71 16.54 13.70
CA ILE A 153 -17.33 16.43 14.18
C ILE A 153 -16.57 17.63 13.61
N ASP A 154 -15.77 18.32 14.44
CA ASP A 154 -14.90 19.40 13.98
C ASP A 154 -13.87 18.88 12.96
N ASN A 155 -13.48 19.70 11.97
CA ASN A 155 -12.52 19.32 10.93
C ASN A 155 -11.18 18.82 11.53
N LYS A 156 -10.78 19.36 12.69
CA LYS A 156 -9.57 18.91 13.39
C LYS A 156 -9.73 17.50 13.97
N GLU A 157 -10.85 17.24 14.64
CA GLU A 157 -11.18 15.91 15.17
C GLU A 157 -11.35 14.87 14.05
N ILE A 158 -11.90 15.26 12.88
CA ILE A 158 -11.97 14.40 11.69
C ILE A 158 -10.58 14.03 11.20
N LEU A 159 -9.66 14.99 11.11
CA LEU A 159 -8.29 14.72 10.66
C LEU A 159 -7.53 13.88 11.68
N GLU A 160 -7.75 14.11 12.97
CA GLU A 160 -7.19 13.26 14.04
C GLU A 160 -7.75 11.84 13.96
N LEU A 161 -9.04 11.67 13.68
CA LEU A 161 -9.67 10.36 13.49
C LEU A 161 -9.13 9.65 12.25
N ILE A 162 -9.09 10.32 11.09
CA ILE A 162 -8.53 9.76 9.86
C ILE A 162 -7.06 9.38 10.09
N SER A 163 -6.29 10.23 10.77
CA SER A 163 -4.90 9.93 11.13
C SER A 163 -4.81 8.69 12.03
N ALA A 164 -5.63 8.63 13.08
CA ALA A 164 -5.66 7.53 14.04
C ALA A 164 -6.07 6.19 13.40
N PHE A 165 -6.96 6.22 12.41
CA PHE A 165 -7.48 5.02 11.74
C PHE A 165 -6.90 4.76 10.36
N SER A 166 -6.00 5.60 9.84
CA SER A 166 -5.40 5.47 8.52
C SER A 166 -4.72 4.10 8.32
N ALA A 167 -3.97 3.65 9.33
CA ALA A 167 -3.31 2.34 9.32
C ALA A 167 -4.33 1.18 9.30
N THR A 168 -5.45 1.33 10.01
CA THR A 168 -6.55 0.37 10.02
C THR A 168 -7.22 0.32 8.64
N TRP A 169 -7.51 1.46 8.03
CA TRP A 169 -8.09 1.54 6.69
C TRP A 169 -7.20 0.87 5.64
N LEU A 170 -5.89 1.16 5.66
CA LEU A 170 -4.93 0.53 4.75
C LEU A 170 -4.88 -0.99 4.95
N SER A 171 -4.99 -1.46 6.20
CA SER A 171 -5.01 -2.89 6.51
C SER A 171 -6.30 -3.57 6.05
N LEU A 172 -7.46 -2.90 6.16
CA LEU A 172 -8.75 -3.40 5.66
C LEU A 172 -8.78 -3.42 4.13
N ASP A 173 -8.29 -2.36 3.46
CA ASP A 173 -8.16 -2.35 1.99
C ASP A 173 -7.22 -3.46 1.50
N ALA A 174 -6.12 -3.70 2.23
CA ALA A 174 -5.23 -4.82 1.94
C ALA A 174 -5.90 -6.18 2.18
N TYR A 175 -6.77 -6.30 3.17
CA TYR A 175 -7.59 -7.50 3.40
C TYR A 175 -8.59 -7.73 2.25
N ASP A 176 -9.26 -6.69 1.79
CA ASP A 176 -10.26 -6.77 0.71
C ASP A 176 -9.63 -7.07 -0.64
N LYS A 177 -8.43 -6.55 -0.91
CA LYS A 177 -7.69 -6.75 -2.17
C LYS A 177 -6.71 -7.93 -2.13
N ASP A 178 -6.73 -8.75 -1.09
CA ASP A 178 -5.79 -9.85 -0.85
C ASP A 178 -4.30 -9.45 -0.93
N LYS A 179 -3.99 -8.21 -0.52
CA LYS A 179 -2.64 -7.62 -0.47
C LYS A 179 -2.00 -7.68 0.93
N LEU A 180 -2.50 -8.54 1.81
CA LEU A 180 -1.91 -8.75 3.14
C LEU A 180 -0.48 -9.29 3.01
N ILE A 181 0.36 -8.94 3.98
CA ILE A 181 1.73 -9.44 4.02
C ILE A 181 1.78 -10.96 4.09
N SER A 182 2.75 -11.54 3.41
CA SER A 182 2.92 -12.99 3.30
C SER A 182 4.04 -13.54 4.18
N SER A 183 4.89 -12.69 4.79
CA SER A 183 5.99 -13.14 5.65
C SER A 183 6.30 -12.10 6.74
N GLY A 184 6.80 -12.58 7.88
CA GLY A 184 7.27 -11.74 8.97
C GLY A 184 8.69 -11.20 8.72
N THR A 185 9.28 -10.58 9.74
CA THR A 185 10.62 -9.97 9.64
C THR A 185 11.69 -10.77 10.37
N THR A 186 11.33 -11.56 11.39
CA THR A 186 12.31 -12.19 12.29
C THR A 186 12.66 -13.63 11.87
N LYS A 187 13.81 -13.80 11.22
CA LYS A 187 14.30 -15.11 10.72
C LYS A 187 15.18 -15.91 11.69
N ARG A 188 15.33 -15.47 12.94
CA ARG A 188 16.17 -16.18 13.93
C ARG A 188 15.61 -17.59 14.19
N ALA A 189 16.49 -18.58 14.23
CA ALA A 189 16.12 -19.94 14.61
C ALA A 189 15.74 -19.99 16.10
N ILE A 190 14.47 -20.31 16.36
CA ILE A 190 13.96 -20.65 17.69
C ILE A 190 13.33 -22.04 17.58
N ALA A 191 13.85 -22.98 18.36
CA ALA A 191 13.29 -24.31 18.47
C ALA A 191 12.03 -24.27 19.35
N LEU A 192 10.94 -24.81 18.81
CA LEU A 192 9.76 -25.21 19.56
C LEU A 192 9.67 -26.72 19.48
N THR A 193 9.72 -27.38 20.63
CA THR A 193 9.51 -28.83 20.73
C THR A 193 8.11 -29.12 21.26
N ALA A 194 7.60 -30.31 20.96
CA ALA A 194 6.30 -30.74 21.43
C ALA A 194 6.25 -30.77 22.95
N GLU A 195 7.33 -31.25 23.57
CA GLU A 195 7.50 -31.36 25.02
C GLU A 195 7.40 -29.99 25.69
N GLN A 196 8.07 -28.97 25.13
CA GLN A 196 8.02 -27.61 25.66
C GLN A 196 6.61 -27.02 25.60
N LEU A 197 5.90 -27.22 24.49
CA LEU A 197 4.54 -26.71 24.34
C LEU A 197 3.56 -27.45 25.24
N SER A 198 3.65 -28.78 25.29
CA SER A 198 2.82 -29.62 26.16
C SER A 198 3.03 -29.26 27.63
N GLN A 199 4.28 -29.07 28.08
CA GLN A 199 4.54 -28.64 29.45
C GLN A 199 3.95 -27.26 29.74
N ALA A 200 4.07 -26.31 28.81
CA ALA A 200 3.48 -24.98 28.98
C ALA A 200 1.95 -25.04 29.09
N LEU A 201 1.30 -25.86 28.27
CA LEU A 201 -0.15 -26.07 28.30
C LEU A 201 -0.61 -26.80 29.57
N GLN A 202 0.17 -27.76 30.08
CA GLN A 202 -0.11 -28.41 31.36
C GLN A 202 -0.01 -27.44 32.53
N ASN A 203 1.04 -26.60 32.56
CA ASN A 203 1.17 -25.55 33.56
C ASN A 203 -0.01 -24.56 33.50
N PHE A 204 -0.48 -24.23 32.30
CA PHE A 204 -1.66 -23.40 32.09
C PHE A 204 -2.94 -24.08 32.60
N LYS A 205 -3.16 -25.36 32.28
CA LYS A 205 -4.27 -26.17 32.80
C LYS A 205 -4.31 -26.15 34.33
N ILE A 206 -3.18 -26.46 34.98
CA ILE A 206 -3.06 -26.48 36.44
C ILE A 206 -3.41 -25.12 37.04
N ALA A 207 -2.93 -24.03 36.43
CA ALA A 207 -3.22 -22.68 36.88
C ALA A 207 -4.71 -22.32 36.79
N LEU A 208 -5.41 -22.75 35.74
CA LEU A 208 -6.85 -22.51 35.58
C LEU A 208 -7.68 -23.36 36.55
N ILE A 209 -7.34 -24.63 36.75
CA ILE A 209 -8.04 -25.51 37.70
C ILE A 209 -7.92 -24.96 39.12
N LYS A 210 -6.72 -24.50 39.52
CA LYS A 210 -6.50 -23.87 40.82
C LYS A 210 -7.38 -22.63 41.04
N LYS A 211 -7.75 -21.93 39.97
CA LYS A 211 -8.66 -20.76 40.01
C LYS A 211 -10.14 -21.13 39.89
N GLY A 212 -10.48 -22.40 39.68
CA GLY A 212 -11.85 -22.83 39.37
C GLY A 212 -12.34 -22.43 37.98
N GLU A 213 -11.43 -22.07 37.06
CA GLU A 213 -11.74 -21.59 35.70
C GLU A 213 -11.73 -22.71 34.64
N ALA A 214 -11.34 -23.93 35.03
CA ALA A 214 -11.25 -25.09 34.16
C ALA A 214 -11.50 -26.40 34.94
N THR A 215 -11.88 -27.44 34.20
CA THR A 215 -12.02 -28.82 34.70
C THR A 215 -10.83 -29.68 34.25
N GLU A 216 -10.76 -30.93 34.71
CA GLU A 216 -9.75 -31.88 34.25
C GLU A 216 -9.80 -32.20 32.75
N LEU A 217 -10.93 -31.95 32.08
CA LEU A 217 -11.06 -32.14 30.63
C LEU A 217 -10.39 -31.04 29.82
N PHE A 218 -10.11 -29.88 30.43
CA PHE A 218 -9.48 -28.75 29.77
C PHE A 218 -8.06 -29.11 29.32
N GLY A 219 -7.74 -28.88 28.04
CA GLY A 219 -6.40 -29.10 27.51
C GLY A 219 -5.99 -30.58 27.42
N SER A 220 -6.91 -31.52 27.66
CA SER A 220 -6.68 -32.95 27.46
C SER A 220 -6.75 -33.29 25.97
N GLU A 221 -5.70 -33.88 25.40
CA GLU A 221 -5.64 -34.23 23.98
C GLU A 221 -6.70 -35.28 23.62
N ARG A 222 -7.40 -35.09 22.49
CA ARG A 222 -8.38 -36.07 21.97
C ARG A 222 -7.70 -37.37 21.54
N GLN A 223 -6.50 -37.23 20.99
CA GLN A 223 -5.64 -38.33 20.56
C GLN A 223 -4.22 -37.98 20.96
N THR A 224 -3.51 -38.94 21.53
CA THR A 224 -2.11 -38.76 21.95
C THR A 224 -1.25 -38.32 20.77
N GLY A 225 -0.53 -37.20 20.93
CA GLY A 225 0.40 -36.71 19.92
C GLY A 225 -0.19 -35.64 18.99
N ASN A 226 -1.42 -35.19 19.20
CA ASN A 226 -2.00 -34.06 18.47
C ASN A 226 -1.16 -32.80 18.62
N VAL A 227 -0.68 -32.49 19.83
CA VAL A 227 0.20 -31.33 20.06
C VAL A 227 1.52 -31.51 19.31
N ALA A 228 2.09 -32.71 19.34
CA ALA A 228 3.32 -33.02 18.62
C ALA A 228 3.16 -32.86 17.10
N GLY A 229 2.03 -33.32 16.53
CA GLY A 229 1.71 -33.13 15.12
C GLY A 229 1.57 -31.65 14.73
N ILE A 230 0.95 -30.83 15.57
CA ILE A 230 0.84 -29.38 15.32
C ILE A 230 2.23 -28.72 15.38
N VAL A 231 3.04 -29.01 16.39
CA VAL A 231 4.41 -28.47 16.49
C VAL A 231 5.26 -28.92 15.30
N GLY A 232 5.17 -30.19 14.91
CA GLY A 232 5.82 -30.74 13.73
C GLY A 232 5.42 -29.96 12.47
N ASN A 233 4.13 -29.73 12.27
CA ASN A 233 3.62 -28.95 11.13
C ASN A 233 4.15 -27.50 11.11
N VAL A 234 4.30 -26.87 12.27
CA VAL A 234 4.81 -25.49 12.40
C VAL A 234 6.33 -25.42 12.24
N MET A 235 7.06 -26.47 12.64
CA MET A 235 8.52 -26.49 12.63
C MET A 235 9.11 -27.29 11.46
N GLN A 236 8.28 -27.81 10.56
CA GLN A 236 8.72 -28.61 9.42
C GLN A 236 9.57 -27.83 8.41
N SER A 237 10.40 -28.57 7.68
CA SER A 237 11.19 -28.07 6.56
C SER A 237 11.06 -29.01 5.36
N PHE A 238 11.15 -28.45 4.16
CA PHE A 238 11.14 -29.18 2.90
C PHE A 238 12.33 -28.71 2.04
N GLY A 239 13.13 -29.65 1.53
CA GLY A 239 14.32 -29.31 0.74
C GLY A 239 15.32 -28.40 1.47
N GLY A 240 15.47 -28.58 2.79
CA GLY A 240 16.34 -27.76 3.64
C GLY A 240 15.82 -26.36 3.96
N LYS A 241 14.61 -25.99 3.52
CA LYS A 241 13.97 -24.70 3.81
C LYS A 241 12.81 -24.88 4.78
N MET A 242 12.75 -24.06 5.82
CA MET A 242 11.62 -24.03 6.76
C MET A 242 10.33 -23.64 6.03
N LEU A 243 9.23 -24.33 6.31
CA LEU A 243 7.92 -24.02 5.72
C LEU A 243 7.41 -22.65 6.17
N TYR A 244 7.64 -22.30 7.43
CA TYR A 244 7.38 -20.98 7.99
C TYR A 244 8.73 -20.34 8.38
N PRO A 245 9.32 -19.50 7.52
CA PRO A 245 10.67 -18.98 7.72
C PRO A 245 10.81 -18.07 8.95
N THR A 246 9.77 -17.32 9.32
CA THR A 246 9.85 -16.39 10.44
C THR A 246 9.11 -16.84 11.69
N ILE A 247 9.47 -16.23 12.81
CA ILE A 247 8.82 -16.50 14.11
C ILE A 247 7.35 -16.06 14.08
N GLU A 248 7.04 -14.95 13.42
CA GLU A 248 5.67 -14.45 13.29
C GLU A 248 4.80 -15.43 12.50
N GLU A 249 5.33 -16.02 11.42
CA GLU A 249 4.64 -17.05 10.63
C GLU A 249 4.39 -18.31 11.46
N LYS A 250 5.39 -18.72 12.25
CA LYS A 250 5.26 -19.84 13.18
C LYS A 250 4.21 -19.57 14.26
N ALA A 251 4.20 -18.38 14.84
CA ALA A 251 3.22 -17.97 15.84
C ALA A 251 1.79 -17.93 15.26
N ALA A 252 1.62 -17.31 14.09
CA ALA A 252 0.33 -17.22 13.42
C ALA A 252 -0.25 -18.60 13.08
N ASN A 253 0.58 -19.50 12.53
CA ASN A 253 0.15 -20.86 12.22
C ASN A 253 -0.08 -21.70 13.49
N LEU A 254 0.70 -21.50 14.56
CA LEU A 254 0.48 -22.16 15.85
C LEU A 254 -0.88 -21.80 16.45
N LEU A 255 -1.24 -20.52 16.46
CA LEU A 255 -2.57 -20.07 16.87
C LEU A 255 -3.65 -20.71 16.00
N TYR A 256 -3.49 -20.63 14.67
CA TYR A 256 -4.46 -21.17 13.72
C TYR A 256 -4.71 -22.67 13.97
N PHE A 257 -3.65 -23.49 14.01
CA PHE A 257 -3.78 -24.93 14.13
C PHE A 257 -4.34 -25.39 15.48
N LEU A 258 -3.92 -24.79 16.60
CA LEU A 258 -4.45 -25.16 17.92
C LEU A 258 -5.94 -24.80 18.06
N VAL A 259 -6.39 -23.75 17.37
CA VAL A 259 -7.81 -23.36 17.38
C VAL A 259 -8.62 -24.21 16.41
N LYS A 260 -8.15 -24.40 15.16
CA LYS A 260 -8.90 -25.06 14.08
C LYS A 260 -8.85 -26.56 14.06
N ASN A 261 -7.74 -27.18 14.46
CA ASN A 261 -7.60 -28.63 14.42
C ASN A 261 -8.28 -29.31 15.62
N HIS A 262 -8.79 -28.52 16.58
CA HIS A 262 -9.43 -28.98 17.80
C HIS A 262 -8.68 -30.15 18.50
N PRO A 263 -7.36 -30.01 18.78
CA PRO A 263 -6.55 -31.10 19.31
C PRO A 263 -7.00 -31.58 20.70
N PHE A 264 -7.71 -30.74 21.46
CA PHE A 264 -8.16 -31.03 22.83
C PHE A 264 -9.67 -31.30 22.90
N THR A 265 -10.07 -32.06 23.92
CA THR A 265 -11.47 -32.33 24.25
C THR A 265 -12.20 -31.02 24.60
N ASP A 266 -11.59 -30.20 25.46
CA ASP A 266 -12.04 -28.84 25.77
C ASP A 266 -10.85 -27.86 25.76
N GLY A 267 -11.14 -26.57 25.56
CA GLY A 267 -10.17 -25.50 25.75
C GLY A 267 -9.39 -25.07 24.51
N ASN A 268 -9.67 -25.61 23.31
CA ASN A 268 -8.94 -25.32 22.07
C ASN A 268 -8.67 -23.82 21.82
N LYS A 269 -9.71 -22.96 21.94
CA LYS A 269 -9.57 -21.51 21.77
C LYS A 269 -8.61 -20.90 22.80
N ARG A 270 -8.77 -21.24 24.09
CA ARG A 270 -7.96 -20.75 25.20
C ARG A 270 -6.51 -21.26 25.13
N SER A 271 -6.32 -22.54 24.80
CA SER A 271 -5.00 -23.16 24.62
C SER A 271 -4.25 -22.59 23.41
N GLY A 272 -4.94 -22.34 22.29
CA GLY A 272 -4.36 -21.68 21.12
C GLY A 272 -3.91 -20.25 21.42
N ALA A 273 -4.77 -19.45 22.07
CA ALA A 273 -4.44 -18.10 22.50
C ALA A 273 -3.25 -18.08 23.48
N TYR A 274 -3.22 -18.99 24.45
CA TYR A 274 -2.11 -19.12 25.38
C TYR A 274 -0.80 -19.49 24.67
N ALA A 275 -0.82 -20.50 23.79
CA ALA A 275 0.36 -20.95 23.06
C ALA A 275 0.93 -19.85 22.16
N PHE A 276 0.08 -19.06 21.51
CA PHE A 276 0.47 -17.89 20.72
C PHE A 276 1.27 -16.87 21.54
N VAL A 277 0.71 -16.43 22.68
CA VAL A 277 1.35 -15.47 23.58
C VAL A 277 2.63 -16.04 24.19
N TRP A 278 2.57 -17.30 24.64
CA TRP A 278 3.71 -18.00 25.23
C TRP A 278 4.88 -18.11 24.23
N PHE A 279 4.59 -18.46 22.97
CA PHE A 279 5.63 -18.59 21.94
C PHE A 279 6.23 -17.23 21.56
N LEU A 280 5.41 -16.18 21.41
CA LEU A 280 5.90 -14.81 21.19
C LEU A 280 6.77 -14.31 22.36
N LYS A 281 6.38 -14.62 23.60
CA LYS A 281 7.16 -14.28 24.79
C LYS A 281 8.51 -15.01 24.78
N LYS A 282 8.50 -16.31 24.53
CA LYS A 282 9.72 -17.13 24.39
C LYS A 282 10.65 -16.59 23.31
N ALA A 283 10.08 -16.04 22.24
CA ALA A 283 10.82 -15.44 21.14
C ALA A 283 11.31 -14.00 21.38
N GLY A 284 10.91 -13.36 22.47
CA GLY A 284 11.20 -11.94 22.72
C GLY A 284 10.45 -10.98 21.79
N LEU A 285 9.34 -11.43 21.19
CA LEU A 285 8.53 -10.64 20.25
C LEU A 285 7.15 -10.25 20.82
N LEU A 286 6.81 -10.64 22.05
CA LEU A 286 5.54 -10.26 22.66
C LEU A 286 5.50 -8.74 22.90
N ASN A 287 4.59 -8.07 22.19
CA ASN A 287 4.26 -6.67 22.43
C ASN A 287 2.81 -6.57 22.96
N LEU A 288 2.66 -6.22 24.23
CA LEU A 288 1.34 -6.15 24.90
C LEU A 288 0.50 -4.95 24.45
N SER A 289 1.06 -3.92 23.82
CA SER A 289 0.24 -2.85 23.23
C SER A 289 -0.53 -3.34 21.99
N VAL A 290 0.08 -4.28 21.26
CA VAL A 290 -0.48 -4.90 20.05
C VAL A 290 -1.33 -6.13 20.42
N VAL A 291 -0.74 -7.10 21.12
CA VAL A 291 -1.39 -8.35 21.55
C VAL A 291 -1.95 -8.18 22.97
N ASN A 292 -2.88 -7.22 23.12
CA ASN A 292 -3.64 -7.03 24.36
C ASN A 292 -4.80 -8.06 24.45
N PRO A 293 -5.48 -8.18 25.62
CA PRO A 293 -6.57 -9.16 25.79
C PRO A 293 -7.70 -9.04 24.77
N SER A 294 -8.08 -7.83 24.37
CA SER A 294 -9.14 -7.59 23.39
C SER A 294 -8.73 -8.05 22.00
N THR A 295 -7.53 -7.68 21.55
CA THR A 295 -6.96 -8.13 20.27
C THR A 295 -6.85 -9.66 20.23
N LEU A 296 -6.31 -10.27 21.29
CA LEU A 296 -6.13 -11.71 21.36
C LEU A 296 -7.49 -12.44 21.31
N THR A 297 -8.49 -11.94 22.03
CA THR A 297 -9.85 -12.48 22.02
C THR A 297 -10.45 -12.40 20.63
N ALA A 298 -10.41 -11.22 19.99
CA ALA A 298 -10.96 -10.99 18.66
C ALA A 298 -10.30 -11.89 17.61
N LEU A 299 -8.96 -11.97 17.60
CA LEU A 299 -8.22 -12.84 16.67
C LEU A 299 -8.56 -14.32 16.89
N THR A 300 -8.63 -14.76 18.14
CA THR A 300 -8.93 -16.16 18.46
C THR A 300 -10.34 -16.55 18.01
N ILE A 301 -11.33 -15.67 18.22
CA ILE A 301 -12.70 -15.89 17.75
C ILE A 301 -12.74 -15.88 16.23
N LEU A 302 -12.11 -14.89 15.58
CA LEU A 302 -12.07 -14.79 14.13
C LEU A 302 -11.47 -16.04 13.48
N VAL A 303 -10.35 -16.54 14.01
CA VAL A 303 -9.77 -17.81 13.59
C VAL A 303 -10.76 -18.94 13.82
N ALA A 304 -11.39 -19.03 15.00
CA ALA A 304 -12.31 -20.10 15.32
C ALA A 304 -13.53 -20.15 14.39
N GLU A 305 -14.07 -18.99 13.99
CA GLU A 305 -15.26 -18.89 13.14
C GLU A 305 -14.95 -18.87 11.63
N SER A 306 -13.68 -18.68 11.23
CA SER A 306 -13.30 -18.61 9.80
C SER A 306 -13.57 -19.89 9.01
N ASP A 307 -13.84 -19.82 7.70
CA ASP A 307 -13.83 -21.01 6.83
C ASP A 307 -12.39 -21.59 6.75
N PRO A 308 -12.17 -22.91 6.92
CA PRO A 308 -10.86 -23.54 6.71
C PRO A 308 -10.18 -23.20 5.38
N LYS A 309 -10.94 -22.93 4.31
CA LYS A 309 -10.42 -22.48 3.01
C LYS A 309 -9.71 -21.13 3.10
N ASN A 310 -10.10 -20.29 4.06
CA ASN A 310 -9.52 -18.97 4.31
C ASN A 310 -8.30 -19.02 5.24
N ARG A 311 -7.73 -20.21 5.48
CA ARG A 311 -6.55 -20.38 6.34
C ARG A 311 -5.45 -19.37 6.06
N GLU A 312 -5.03 -19.26 4.81
CA GLU A 312 -3.93 -18.38 4.44
C GLU A 312 -4.27 -16.92 4.78
N LYS A 313 -5.48 -16.47 4.41
CA LYS A 313 -5.98 -15.12 4.74
C LYS A 313 -5.98 -14.83 6.25
N MET A 314 -6.41 -15.80 7.07
CA MET A 314 -6.39 -15.65 8.53
C MET A 314 -4.96 -15.56 9.08
N THR A 315 -4.06 -16.42 8.62
CA THR A 315 -2.65 -16.37 9.07
C THR A 315 -1.96 -15.07 8.66
N ARG A 316 -2.23 -14.56 7.45
CA ARG A 316 -1.73 -13.27 6.98
C ARG A 316 -2.29 -12.08 7.75
N LEU A 317 -3.55 -12.15 8.20
CA LEU A 317 -4.12 -11.12 9.07
C LEU A 317 -3.42 -11.08 10.44
N ILE A 318 -3.12 -12.24 11.02
CA ILE A 318 -2.34 -12.33 12.27
C ILE A 318 -0.93 -11.78 12.04
N LEU A 319 -0.29 -12.10 10.90
CA LEU A 319 1.02 -11.57 10.53
C LEU A 319 1.00 -10.04 10.43
N GLN A 320 -0.01 -9.48 9.76
CA GLN A 320 -0.17 -8.03 9.61
C GLN A 320 -0.21 -7.33 10.96
N LEU A 321 -0.84 -7.96 11.96
CA LEU A 321 -0.89 -7.44 13.32
C LEU A 321 0.45 -7.53 14.06
N LEU A 322 1.24 -8.57 13.82
CA LEU A 322 2.56 -8.75 14.44
C LEU A 322 3.67 -7.90 13.79
N LYS A 323 3.39 -7.27 12.65
CA LYS A 323 4.33 -6.41 11.96
C LYS A 323 4.57 -5.13 12.77
N LYS A 324 5.85 -4.86 13.06
CA LYS A 324 6.32 -3.57 13.59
C LYS A 324 6.25 -2.49 12.52
#